data_AF-A0A842UGY9-F1
#
_entry.id   AF-A0A842UGY9-F1
#
_cell.length_a   1.000
_cell.length_b   1.000
_cell.length_c   1.000
_cell.angle_alpha   90.00
_cell.angle_beta   90.00
_cell.angle_gamma   90.00
#
_symmetry.space_group_name_H-M   'P 1'
#
loop_
_entity.id
_entity.type
_entity.pdbx_description
1 polymer ?
#
loop_
_entity_poly.entity_id
_entity_poly.type
_entity_poly.pdbx_seq_one_letter_code
_entity_poly.pdbx_strand_id
1 'polypeptide(L)' 'MKEKKPVVVRVTKTEFELDDGRVFPHPVELDEVPTIEDFQKIYDKSRKLVKDMMEDAGEQSD' A
#
# COMPACT_ATOMS: atom_id res chain seq x y z
N MET A 1 3.71 19.61 -5.83
CA MET A 1 4.77 18.88 -5.11
C MET A 1 4.82 17.48 -5.70
N LYS A 2 5.99 16.94 -6.09
CA LYS A 2 6.05 15.56 -6.61
C LYS A 2 5.73 14.62 -5.43
N GLU A 3 4.58 13.95 -5.47
CA GLU A 3 4.25 12.92 -4.50
C GLU A 3 5.34 11.85 -4.53
N LYS A 4 6.10 11.74 -3.44
CA LYS A 4 7.11 10.70 -3.28
C LYS A 4 6.37 9.38 -3.11
N LYS A 5 6.70 8.37 -3.91
CA LYS A 5 6.10 7.04 -3.77
C LYS A 5 6.48 6.48 -2.39
N PRO A 6 5.50 6.13 -1.53
CA PRO A 6 5.80 5.50 -0.24
C PRO A 6 6.49 4.16 -0.46
N VAL A 7 7.53 3.92 0.33
CA VAL A 7 8.34 2.69 0.28
C VAL A 7 8.10 1.90 1.56
N VAL A 8 7.92 0.58 1.42
CA VAL A 8 7.76 -0.33 2.56
C VAL A 8 9.13 -0.62 3.15
N VAL A 9 9.29 -0.40 4.46
CA VAL A 9 10.56 -0.58 5.17
C VAL A 9 10.54 -1.79 6.12
N ARG A 10 9.36 -2.23 6.54
CA ARG A 10 9.17 -3.40 7.41
C ARG A 10 7.83 -4.06 7.12
N VAL A 11 7.82 -5.39 7.14
CA VAL A 11 6.60 -6.21 7.02
C VAL A 11 6.68 -7.30 8.08
N THR A 12 5.55 -7.53 8.73
CA THR A 12 5.36 -8.59 9.72
C THR A 12 4.09 -9.35 9.39
N LYS A 13 3.70 -10.32 10.23
CA LYS A 13 2.43 -11.04 10.03
C LYS A 13 1.20 -10.19 10.30
N THR A 14 1.33 -9.15 11.11
CA THR A 14 0.19 -8.38 11.63
C THR A 14 0.19 -6.92 11.17
N GLU A 15 1.31 -6.40 10.67
CA GLU A 15 1.44 -5.01 10.24
C GLU A 15 2.61 -4.78 9.27
N PHE A 16 2.59 -3.64 8.59
CA PHE A 16 3.69 -3.12 7.78
C PHE A 16 3.96 -1.63 8.04
N GLU A 17 5.18 -1.19 7.77
CA GLU A 17 5.65 0.18 8.00
C GLU A 17 6.18 0.80 6.71
N LEU A 18 5.93 2.10 6.54
CA LEU A 18 6.40 2.90 5.42
C LEU A 18 7.59 3.79 5.81
N ASP A 19 8.33 4.26 4.80
CA ASP A 19 9.52 5.12 4.97
C ASP A 19 9.23 6.49 5.60
N ASP A 20 7.95 6.87 5.69
CA ASP A 20 7.49 8.07 6.39
C ASP A 20 7.07 7.81 7.86
N GLY A 21 7.30 6.61 8.37
CA GLY A 21 7.02 6.21 9.74
C GLY A 21 5.57 5.80 10.00
N ARG A 22 4.70 5.78 8.98
CA ARG A 22 3.33 5.26 9.14
C ARG A 22 3.33 3.74 9.21
N VAL A 23 2.57 3.21 10.17
CA VAL A 23 2.37 1.77 10.39
C VAL A 23 0.92 1.41 10.14
N PHE A 24 0.69 0.34 9.40
CA PHE A 24 -0.64 -0.14 9.02
C PHE A 24 -0.83 -1.59 9.44
N PRO A 25 -1.91 -1.92 10.16
CA PRO A 25 -2.22 -3.31 10.49
C PRO A 25 -2.72 -4.06 9.24
N HIS A 26 -2.41 -5.35 9.16
CA HIS A 26 -3.06 -6.24 8.21
C HIS A 26 -4.48 -6.56 8.70
N PRO A 27 -5.47 -6.59 7.81
CA PRO A 27 -6.85 -6.93 8.17
C PRO A 27 -7.00 -8.39 8.64
N VAL A 28 -6.06 -9.24 8.24
CA VAL A 28 -5.92 -10.64 8.66
C VAL A 28 -4.44 -10.95 8.87
N GLU A 29 -4.13 -11.83 9.82
CA GLU A 29 -2.74 -12.26 10.03
C GLU A 29 -2.24 -13.06 8.83
N LEU A 30 -1.02 -12.77 8.38
CA LEU A 30 -0.41 -13.48 7.26
C LEU A 30 0.15 -14.84 7.72
N ASP A 31 -0.13 -15.89 6.95
CA ASP A 31 0.44 -17.23 7.18
C ASP A 31 1.97 -17.21 7.11
N GLU A 32 2.51 -16.50 6.11
CA GLU A 32 3.93 -16.29 5.89
C GLU A 32 4.24 -14.81 5.67
N VAL A 33 5.38 -14.34 6.17
CA VAL A 33 5.83 -12.96 5.98
C VAL A 33 6.58 -12.89 4.64
N PRO A 34 6.07 -12.14 3.64
CA PRO A 34 6.76 -11.99 2.37
C PRO A 34 8.03 -11.15 2.54
N THR A 35 8.91 -11.21 1.54
CA THR A 35 10.06 -10.29 1.47
C THR A 35 9.57 -8.85 1.26
N ILE A 36 10.40 -7.88 1.66
CA ILE A 36 10.08 -6.46 1.44
C ILE A 36 9.85 -6.16 -0.04
N GLU A 37 10.67 -6.73 -0.94
CA GLU A 37 10.55 -6.52 -2.38
C GLU A 37 9.23 -7.07 -2.96
N ASP A 38 8.78 -8.23 -2.49
CA ASP A 38 7.53 -8.82 -2.97
C ASP A 38 6.32 -8.10 -2.41
N PHE A 39 6.36 -7.70 -1.13
CA PHE A 39 5.31 -6.89 -0.55
C PHE A 39 5.22 -5.51 -1.20
N GLN A 40 6.35 -4.89 -1.56
CA GLN A 40 6.39 -3.62 -2.28
C GLN A 40 5.64 -3.72 -3.62
N LYS A 41 5.83 -4.80 -4.39
CA LYS A 41 5.10 -5.03 -5.65
C LYS A 41 3.59 -5.14 -5.42
N ILE A 42 3.16 -5.82 -4.35
CA ILE A 42 1.75 -5.96 -3.98
C ILE A 42 1.15 -4.60 -3.60
N TYR A 43 1.87 -3.85 -2.76
CA TYR A 43 1.48 -2.51 -2.31
C TYR A 43 1.35 -1.53 -3.48
N ASP A 44 2.32 -1.51 -4.40
CA ASP A 44 2.30 -0.64 -5.57
C ASP A 44 1.13 -0.98 -6.53
N LYS A 45 0.83 -2.27 -6.73
CA LYS A 45 -0.35 -2.70 -7.50
C LYS A 45 -1.65 -2.25 -6.83
N SER A 46 -1.76 -2.44 -5.52
CA SER A 46 -2.97 -2.07 -4.76
C SER A 46 -3.19 -0.56 -4.79
N ARG A 47 -2.13 0.23 -4.60
CA ARG A 47 -2.18 1.69 -4.72
C ARG A 47 -2.62 2.15 -6.11
N LYS A 48 -2.16 1.48 -7.16
CA LYS A 48 -2.59 1.78 -8.52
C LYS A 48 -4.09 1.53 -8.67
N LEU A 49 -4.60 0.38 -8.22
CA LEU A 49 -6.03 0.06 -8.27
C LEU A 49 -6.87 1.07 -7.50
N VAL A 50 -6.47 1.42 -6.27
CA VAL A 50 -7.19 2.41 -5.46
C VAL A 50 -7.19 3.78 -6.13
N LYS A 51 -6.04 4.18 -6.71
CA LYS A 51 -5.94 5.44 -7.45
C LYS A 51 -6.87 5.45 -8.67
N ASP A 52 -6.79 4.42 -9.51
CA ASP A 52 -7.62 4.29 -10.72
C ASP A 52 -9.13 4.32 -10.33
N MET A 53 -9.52 3.63 -9.25
CA MET A 53 -10.91 3.64 -8.75
C MET A 53 -11.35 5.01 -8.19
N MET A 54 -10.44 5.76 -7.56
CA MET A 54 -10.73 7.11 -7.05
C MET A 54 -10.82 8.14 -8.18
N GLU A 55 -10.04 7.98 -9.25
CA GLU A 55 -10.10 8.83 -10.44
C GLU A 55 -11.44 8.62 -11.17
N ASP A 56 -11.86 7.36 -11.41
CA ASP A 56 -13.15 7.05 -12.04
C ASP A 56 -14.37 7.52 -11.21
N ALA A 57 -14.27 7.49 -9.87
CA ALA A 57 -15.34 7.95 -8.98
C ALA A 57 -15.46 9.50 -8.92
N GLY A 58 -14.42 10.22 -9.35
CA GLY A 58 -14.41 11.69 -9.43
C GLY A 58 -15.13 12.26 -10.65
N GLU A 59 -15.52 11.43 -11.63
CA GLU A 59 -16.16 11.85 -12.88
C GLU A 59 -17.70 11.71 -12.89
N GLN A 60 -18.33 11.29 -11.78
CA GLN A 60 -19.81 11.26 -11.66
C GLN A 60 -20.40 12.48 -10.95
N SER A 61 -19.71 13.61 -11.02
CA SER A 61 -20.24 14.91 -10.61
C SER A 61 -20.06 15.93 -11.74
N ASP A 62 -20.90 15.79 -12.78
CA ASP A 62 -21.34 16.88 -13.67
C ASP A 62 -22.86 16.74 -13.89
#